data_AF-A0A9P5PPG4-F1
#
_entry.id   AF-A0A9P5PPG4-F1
#
_cell.length_a   1.000
_cell.length_b   1.000
_cell.length_c   1.000
_cell.angle_alpha   90.00
_cell.angle_beta   90.00
_cell.angle_gamma   90.00
#
_symmetry.space_group_name_H-M   'P 1'
#
loop_
_entity.id
_entity.type
_entity.pdbx_description
1 polymer ?
#
loop_
_entity_poly.entity_id
_entity_poly.type
_entity_poly.pdbx_seq_one_letter_code
_entity_poly.pdbx_strand_id
1 'polypeptide(L)'
;MPSPTSSSAYSSSPGGPPRAHRLLAYSHHPGINYDVSLPIPYITTSYRGFSFSEAAVLPHAPFLLLHIPHHPWPISVHPSFNRQYVTAHDVFNAIYYSLRHSVTPVEMKAIPSRKDLERVRAAYEMRCRRFGDQHAYNAEKQKGVKRVDFLRGHTRFVGLAPSAHGAWILHLS
;
A
#
# COMPACT_ATOMS: atom_id res chain seq x y z
N MET A 1 40.92 30.90 -2.17
CA MET A 1 39.54 31.39 -2.06
C MET A 1 38.71 30.66 -3.12
N PRO A 2 37.90 29.66 -2.74
CA PRO A 2 37.21 28.80 -3.71
C PRO A 2 35.93 29.45 -4.24
N SER A 3 35.70 29.24 -5.54
CA SER A 3 34.53 29.67 -6.31
C SER A 3 33.24 28.99 -5.84
N PRO A 4 32.06 29.66 -5.94
CA PRO A 4 30.79 29.05 -5.61
C PRO A 4 30.41 27.98 -6.65
N THR A 5 29.96 26.85 -6.12
CA THR A 5 29.57 25.62 -6.81
C THR A 5 28.37 25.84 -7.73
N SER A 6 28.49 25.29 -8.94
CA SER A 6 27.42 25.14 -9.93
C SER A 6 26.17 24.53 -9.30
N SER A 7 25.05 25.24 -9.40
CA SER A 7 23.72 24.71 -9.14
C SER A 7 23.43 23.58 -10.12
N SER A 8 23.24 22.36 -9.59
CA SER A 8 22.76 21.22 -10.37
C SER A 8 21.33 21.51 -10.81
N ALA A 9 21.16 21.81 -12.09
CA ALA A 9 19.87 21.90 -12.74
C ALA A 9 19.23 20.50 -12.73
N TYR A 10 18.11 20.34 -12.03
CA TYR A 10 17.24 19.19 -12.20
C TYR A 10 16.67 19.22 -13.63
N SER A 11 17.30 18.45 -14.50
CA SER A 11 16.85 18.18 -15.86
C SER A 11 15.49 17.47 -15.79
N SER A 12 14.44 18.27 -15.96
CA SER A 12 13.08 17.78 -16.17
C SER A 12 13.05 17.09 -17.54
N SER A 13 12.97 15.75 -17.56
CA SER A 13 12.79 15.01 -18.81
C SER A 13 11.41 15.32 -19.43
N PRO A 14 11.30 15.37 -20.76
CA PRO A 14 10.06 15.65 -21.47
C PRO A 14 9.20 14.39 -21.50
N GLY A 15 8.39 14.18 -20.46
CA GLY A 15 7.55 12.99 -20.34
C GLY A 15 6.21 13.36 -19.73
N GLY A 16 5.12 12.86 -20.33
CA GLY A 16 3.76 13.09 -19.83
C GLY A 16 3.57 12.67 -18.37
N PRO A 17 2.36 12.87 -17.82
CA PRO A 17 2.09 12.57 -16.41
C PRO A 17 2.46 11.12 -16.09
N PRO A 18 3.00 10.85 -14.88
CA PRO A 18 3.41 9.51 -14.50
C PRO A 18 2.22 8.54 -14.57
N ARG A 19 2.46 7.35 -15.10
CA ARG A 19 1.44 6.32 -15.35
C ARG A 19 1.75 5.07 -14.57
N ALA A 20 0.77 4.54 -13.84
CA ALA A 20 0.91 3.25 -13.18
C ALA A 20 0.91 2.10 -14.19
N HIS A 21 1.63 1.03 -13.85
CA HIS A 21 1.58 -0.26 -14.52
C HIS A 21 0.14 -0.79 -14.60
N ARG A 22 -0.23 -1.59 -15.60
CA ARG A 22 -1.62 -2.07 -15.79
C ARG A 22 -2.17 -2.88 -14.60
N LEU A 23 -1.27 -3.55 -13.87
CA LEU A 23 -1.60 -4.25 -12.62
C LEU A 23 -1.94 -3.29 -11.48
N LEU A 24 -1.40 -2.08 -11.52
CA LEU A 24 -1.51 -1.10 -10.45
C LEU A 24 -2.46 0.03 -10.79
N ALA A 25 -2.75 0.29 -12.06
CA ALA A 25 -3.57 1.42 -12.47
C ALA A 25 -4.99 1.32 -11.91
N TYR A 26 -5.48 2.44 -11.36
CA TYR A 26 -6.86 2.57 -10.92
C TYR A 26 -7.85 2.19 -12.03
N SER A 27 -8.83 1.37 -11.69
CA SER A 27 -9.95 0.99 -12.56
C SER A 27 -11.19 0.69 -11.72
N HIS A 28 -12.38 1.06 -12.21
CA HIS A 28 -13.65 0.61 -11.63
C HIS A 28 -13.87 -0.91 -11.79
N HIS A 29 -13.17 -1.52 -12.74
CA HIS A 29 -13.15 -2.96 -12.99
C HIS A 29 -11.70 -3.42 -13.04
N PRO A 30 -11.02 -3.54 -11.88
CA PRO A 30 -9.63 -3.94 -11.85
C PRO A 30 -9.51 -5.37 -12.39
N GLY A 31 -8.58 -5.58 -13.33
CA GLY A 31 -8.23 -6.93 -13.80
C GLY A 31 -7.50 -7.78 -12.75
N ILE A 32 -7.25 -7.21 -11.57
CA ILE A 32 -6.70 -7.88 -10.39
C ILE A 32 -7.79 -8.02 -9.34
N ASN A 33 -7.87 -9.20 -8.73
CA ASN A 33 -8.55 -9.43 -7.48
C ASN A 33 -7.52 -9.67 -6.37
N TYR A 34 -7.42 -8.71 -5.47
CA TYR A 34 -6.51 -8.76 -4.34
C TYR A 34 -7.17 -8.19 -3.08
N ASP A 35 -7.20 -8.99 -2.01
CA ASP A 35 -7.47 -8.53 -0.64
C ASP A 35 -6.13 -8.19 0.03
N VAL A 36 -5.88 -6.90 0.30
CA VAL A 36 -4.61 -6.42 0.86
C VAL A 36 -4.33 -6.93 2.27
N SER A 37 -5.31 -7.57 2.93
CA SER A 37 -5.10 -8.28 4.19
C SER A 37 -4.41 -9.64 4.04
N LEU A 38 -4.31 -10.14 2.80
CA LEU A 38 -3.69 -11.41 2.45
C LEU A 38 -2.33 -11.20 1.76
N PRO A 39 -1.41 -12.18 1.83
CA PRO A 39 -0.12 -12.07 1.16
C PRO A 39 -0.25 -12.22 -0.36
N ILE A 40 0.79 -11.79 -1.08
CA ILE A 40 0.86 -11.75 -2.56
C ILE A 40 0.42 -13.04 -3.27
N PRO A 41 0.69 -14.27 -2.77
CA PRO A 41 0.26 -15.49 -3.46
C PRO A 41 -1.26 -15.63 -3.64
N TYR A 42 -2.07 -14.85 -2.90
CA TYR A 42 -3.52 -14.81 -3.04
C TYR A 42 -4.01 -13.80 -4.12
N ILE A 43 -3.10 -13.09 -4.78
CA ILE A 43 -3.44 -12.22 -5.91
C ILE A 43 -3.84 -13.09 -7.09
N THR A 44 -5.02 -12.81 -7.64
CA THR A 44 -5.50 -13.41 -8.90
C THR A 44 -5.73 -12.32 -9.92
N THR A 45 -5.58 -12.65 -11.20
CA THR A 45 -5.68 -11.65 -12.28
C THR A 45 -6.06 -12.28 -13.60
N SER A 46 -6.85 -11.54 -14.38
CA SER A 46 -7.27 -11.93 -15.73
C SER A 46 -6.26 -11.52 -16.81
N TYR A 47 -5.28 -10.68 -16.47
CA TYR A 47 -4.23 -10.31 -17.41
C TYR A 47 -3.40 -11.55 -17.78
N ARG A 48 -3.04 -11.69 -19.06
CA ARG A 48 -2.11 -12.74 -19.52
C ARG A 48 -0.73 -12.15 -19.75
N GLY A 49 0.32 -12.92 -19.44
CA GLY A 49 1.70 -12.53 -19.73
C GLY A 49 2.24 -11.34 -18.92
N PHE A 50 1.60 -11.01 -17.80
CA PHE A 50 2.11 -9.98 -16.89
C PHE A 50 3.22 -10.56 -16.01
N SER A 51 4.16 -9.71 -15.60
CA SER A 51 5.12 -10.03 -14.56
C SER A 51 5.07 -9.01 -13.44
N PHE A 52 5.01 -9.48 -12.20
CA PHE A 52 5.16 -8.59 -11.04
C PHE A 52 6.55 -7.94 -10.97
N SER A 53 7.53 -8.43 -11.73
CA SER A 53 8.88 -7.84 -11.82
C SER A 53 8.97 -6.62 -12.74
N GLU A 54 7.91 -6.28 -13.47
CA GLU A 54 7.85 -5.08 -14.31
C GLU A 54 7.81 -3.80 -13.47
N ALA A 55 8.28 -2.69 -14.05
CA ALA A 55 8.28 -1.40 -13.39
C ALA A 55 6.87 -0.99 -12.96
N ALA A 56 6.74 -0.49 -11.73
CA ALA A 56 5.46 -0.09 -11.16
C ALA A 56 4.85 1.13 -11.86
N VAL A 57 5.69 2.01 -12.41
CA VAL A 57 5.28 3.28 -13.01
C VAL A 57 6.16 3.62 -14.22
N LEU A 58 5.63 4.43 -15.13
CA LEU A 58 6.32 5.03 -16.26
C LEU A 58 6.19 6.57 -16.17
N PRO A 59 7.29 7.34 -16.21
CA PRO A 59 8.70 6.90 -16.19
C PRO A 59 9.07 6.08 -14.96
N HIS A 60 10.07 5.21 -15.06
CA HIS A 60 10.51 4.36 -13.95
C HIS A 60 10.97 5.21 -12.75
N ALA A 61 10.55 4.84 -11.55
CA ALA A 61 10.85 5.59 -10.33
C ALA A 61 11.64 4.73 -9.33
N PRO A 62 12.69 5.26 -8.67
CA PRO A 62 13.45 4.56 -7.64
C PRO A 62 12.73 4.53 -6.28
N PHE A 63 11.60 5.23 -6.15
CA PHE A 63 10.84 5.37 -4.91
C PHE A 63 9.39 5.73 -5.23
N LEU A 64 8.44 5.21 -4.45
CA LEU A 64 7.04 5.65 -4.47
C LEU A 64 6.56 5.89 -3.05
N LEU A 65 5.73 6.94 -2.88
CA LEU A 65 5.00 7.21 -1.66
C LEU A 65 3.51 7.00 -1.91
N LEU A 66 2.88 6.07 -1.20
CA LEU A 66 1.45 5.80 -1.32
C LEU A 66 0.69 6.35 -0.11
N HIS A 67 -0.50 6.89 -0.35
CA HIS A 67 -1.46 7.30 0.67
C HIS A 67 -2.76 6.54 0.49
N ILE A 68 -3.33 6.04 1.59
CA ILE A 68 -4.70 5.56 1.61
C ILE A 68 -5.56 6.70 2.17
N PRO A 69 -6.66 7.10 1.50
CA PRO A 69 -7.54 8.15 2.01
C PRO A 69 -7.99 7.89 3.45
N HIS A 70 -7.89 8.91 4.30
CA HIS A 70 -8.23 8.84 5.73
C HIS A 70 -7.38 7.85 6.57
N HIS A 71 -6.30 7.33 6.02
CA HIS A 71 -5.34 6.49 6.74
C HIS A 71 -4.08 7.33 7.06
N PRO A 72 -3.69 7.45 8.33
CA PRO A 72 -2.64 8.39 8.72
C PRO A 72 -1.24 7.93 8.31
N TRP A 73 -1.05 6.65 8.03
CA TRP A 73 0.26 6.09 7.70
C TRP A 73 0.49 6.07 6.20
N PRO A 74 1.48 6.82 5.68
CA PRO A 74 1.95 6.63 4.31
C PRO A 74 2.66 5.29 4.17
N ILE A 75 2.75 4.81 2.93
CA ILE A 75 3.44 3.58 2.57
C ILE A 75 4.62 3.96 1.66
N SER A 76 5.83 3.82 2.19
CA SER A 76 7.07 4.00 1.45
C SER A 76 7.39 2.72 0.68
N VAL A 77 7.60 2.83 -0.63
CA VAL A 77 7.95 1.71 -1.50
C VAL A 77 9.35 1.93 -2.05
N HIS A 78 10.22 0.97 -1.79
CA HIS A 78 11.59 0.94 -2.29
C HIS A 78 11.78 -0.29 -3.19
N PRO A 79 12.67 -0.20 -4.20
CA PRO A 79 13.02 -1.35 -5.02
C PRO A 79 13.61 -2.47 -4.16
N SER A 80 13.26 -3.71 -4.48
CA SER A 80 13.96 -4.88 -3.96
C SER A 80 15.46 -4.82 -4.31
N PHE A 81 16.30 -5.49 -3.50
CA PHE A 81 17.76 -5.48 -3.61
C PHE A 81 18.25 -5.67 -5.05
N ASN A 82 19.26 -4.88 -5.46
CA ASN A 82 19.86 -4.83 -6.80
C ASN A 82 18.97 -4.30 -7.94
N ARG A 83 17.86 -3.61 -7.66
CA ARG A 83 17.06 -2.93 -8.70
C ARG A 83 17.19 -1.41 -8.60
N GLN A 84 17.12 -0.74 -9.75
CA GLN A 84 17.17 0.73 -9.86
C GLN A 84 15.79 1.39 -9.78
N TYR A 85 14.71 0.60 -9.90
CA TYR A 85 13.34 1.10 -9.93
C TYR A 85 12.38 0.17 -9.20
N VAL A 86 11.31 0.76 -8.68
CA VAL A 86 10.21 0.07 -8.00
C VAL A 86 9.43 -0.77 -9.00
N THR A 87 9.19 -2.03 -8.64
CA THR A 87 8.39 -2.99 -9.43
C THR A 87 6.97 -3.14 -8.89
N ALA A 88 6.07 -3.75 -9.67
CA ALA A 88 4.72 -4.06 -9.19
C ALA A 88 4.75 -4.98 -7.95
N HIS A 89 5.69 -5.92 -7.89
CA HIS A 89 5.95 -6.77 -6.74
C HIS A 89 6.30 -5.97 -5.49
N ASP A 90 7.20 -4.99 -5.61
CA ASP A 90 7.61 -4.13 -4.50
C ASP A 90 6.43 -3.35 -3.94
N VAL A 91 5.55 -2.83 -4.81
CA VAL A 91 4.33 -2.12 -4.42
C VAL A 91 3.40 -3.03 -3.62
N PHE A 92 3.06 -4.22 -4.13
CA PHE A 92 2.16 -5.13 -3.41
C PHE A 92 2.75 -5.59 -2.08
N ASN A 93 4.06 -5.84 -2.01
CA ASN A 93 4.72 -6.22 -0.77
C ASN A 93 4.69 -5.08 0.25
N ALA A 94 5.06 -3.87 -0.16
CA ALA A 94 5.06 -2.71 0.72
C ALA A 94 3.66 -2.44 1.29
N ILE A 95 2.61 -2.59 0.48
CA ILE A 95 1.21 -2.50 0.94
C ILE A 95 0.93 -3.54 2.01
N TYR A 96 1.16 -4.83 1.71
CA TYR A 96 0.88 -5.91 2.65
C TYR A 96 1.62 -5.74 3.98
N TYR A 97 2.94 -5.54 3.93
CA TYR A 97 3.74 -5.43 5.15
C TYR A 97 3.42 -4.17 5.94
N SER A 98 3.25 -3.01 5.29
CA SER A 98 2.88 -1.77 5.97
C SER A 98 1.57 -1.91 6.74
N LEU A 99 0.56 -2.57 6.16
CA LEU A 99 -0.73 -2.80 6.79
C LEU A 99 -0.69 -3.83 7.93
N ARG A 100 0.35 -4.67 7.99
CA ARG A 100 0.53 -5.69 9.05
C ARG A 100 1.23 -5.16 10.30
N HIS A 101 1.70 -3.91 10.30
CA HIS A 101 2.23 -3.28 11.51
C HIS A 101 1.16 -3.15 12.59
N SER A 102 1.53 -3.49 13.83
CA SER A 102 0.70 -3.27 15.01
C SER A 102 0.53 -1.78 15.28
N VAL A 103 -0.65 -1.42 15.78
CA VAL A 103 -1.01 -0.05 16.14
C VAL A 103 -0.75 0.16 17.62
N THR A 104 -0.13 1.29 17.94
CA THR A 104 0.21 1.67 19.31
C THR A 104 -1.02 2.17 20.08
N PRO A 105 -1.00 2.13 21.42
CA PRO A 105 -2.07 2.71 22.23
C PRO A 105 -2.30 4.20 21.97
N VAL A 106 -1.25 4.95 21.61
CA VAL A 106 -1.33 6.39 21.30
C VAL A 106 -2.11 6.61 20.00
N GLU A 107 -1.80 5.86 18.95
CA GLU A 107 -2.53 5.90 17.67
C GLU A 107 -3.99 5.48 17.83
N MET A 108 -4.27 4.50 18.70
CA MET A 108 -5.64 4.10 19.03
C MET A 108 -6.43 5.22 19.72
N LYS A 109 -5.80 5.98 20.63
CA LYS A 109 -6.42 7.12 21.33
C LYS A 109 -6.61 8.32 20.41
N ALA A 110 -5.84 8.43 19.32
CA ALA A 110 -5.96 9.50 18.35
C ALA A 110 -7.19 9.33 17.42
N ILE A 111 -7.91 8.21 17.48
CA ILE A 111 -9.16 8.04 16.73
C ILE A 111 -10.20 9.03 17.27
N PRO A 112 -10.68 9.99 16.46
CA PRO A 112 -11.48 11.11 16.95
C PRO A 112 -12.90 10.73 17.37
N SER A 113 -13.42 9.61 16.85
CA SER A 113 -14.81 9.19 17.05
C SER A 113 -14.88 7.81 17.70
N ARG A 114 -15.70 7.69 18.75
CA ARG A 114 -16.03 6.41 19.37
C ARG A 114 -16.59 5.40 18.36
N LYS A 115 -17.39 5.87 17.40
CA LYS A 115 -17.95 5.04 16.33
C LYS A 115 -16.87 4.47 15.41
N ASP A 116 -15.84 5.26 15.11
CA ASP A 116 -14.72 4.77 14.30
C ASP A 116 -13.84 3.80 15.08
N LEU A 117 -13.63 4.04 16.37
CA LEU A 117 -12.94 3.09 17.26
C LEU A 117 -13.67 1.74 17.31
N GLU A 118 -15.00 1.74 17.44
CA GLU A 118 -15.82 0.52 17.42
C GLU A 118 -15.70 -0.22 16.07
N ARG A 119 -15.69 0.49 14.94
CA ARG A 119 -15.46 -0.12 13.61
C ARG A 119 -14.08 -0.75 13.47
N VAL A 120 -13.03 -0.11 14.00
CA VAL A 120 -11.67 -0.67 14.02
C VAL A 120 -11.63 -1.93 14.88
N ARG A 121 -12.26 -1.92 16.06
CA ARG A 121 -12.37 -3.11 16.93
C ARG A 121 -13.12 -4.26 16.26
N ALA A 122 -14.23 -3.96 15.59
CA ALA A 122 -14.98 -4.96 14.83
C ALA A 122 -14.13 -5.58 13.71
N ALA A 123 -13.37 -4.77 12.96
CA ALA A 123 -12.45 -5.26 11.93
C ALA A 123 -11.35 -6.17 12.50
N TYR A 124 -10.76 -5.76 13.63
CA TYR A 124 -9.79 -6.58 14.38
C TYR A 124 -10.38 -7.93 14.81
N GLU A 125 -11.59 -7.94 15.38
CA GLU A 125 -12.25 -9.17 15.78
C GLU A 125 -12.54 -10.09 14.59
N MET A 126 -13.06 -9.52 13.49
CA MET A 126 -13.30 -10.28 12.26
C MET A 126 -12.01 -10.90 11.73
N ARG A 127 -10.90 -10.17 11.73
CA ARG A 127 -9.59 -10.70 11.34
C ARG A 127 -9.18 -11.90 12.20
N CYS A 128 -9.32 -11.80 13.52
CA CYS A 128 -8.99 -12.90 14.43
C CYS A 128 -9.87 -14.12 14.17
N ARG A 129 -11.18 -13.93 13.96
CA ARG A 129 -12.15 -15.01 13.71
C ARG A 129 -11.96 -15.77 12.38
N ARG A 130 -11.11 -15.27 11.47
CA ARG A 130 -10.75 -16.01 10.24
C ARG A 130 -9.96 -17.28 10.53
N PHE A 131 -9.31 -17.36 11.69
CA PHE A 131 -8.58 -18.54 12.13
C PHE A 131 -9.54 -19.50 12.84
N GLY A 132 -9.77 -20.66 12.23
CA GLY A 132 -10.74 -21.65 12.71
C GLY A 132 -10.24 -22.48 13.90
N ASP A 133 -8.93 -22.57 14.10
CA ASP A 133 -8.35 -23.25 15.25
C ASP A 133 -8.10 -22.27 16.41
N GLN A 134 -8.37 -22.74 17.63
CA GLN A 134 -8.28 -21.91 18.84
C GLN A 134 -6.86 -21.39 19.09
N HIS A 135 -5.84 -22.14 18.67
CA HIS A 135 -4.44 -21.76 18.87
C HIS A 135 -4.05 -20.58 17.98
N ALA A 136 -4.32 -20.65 16.67
CA ALA A 136 -4.05 -19.58 15.73
C ALA A 136 -4.94 -18.36 15.98
N TYR A 137 -6.19 -18.55 16.41
CA TYR A 137 -7.04 -17.46 16.89
C TYR A 137 -6.37 -16.70 18.03
N ASN A 138 -5.91 -17.40 19.07
CA ASN A 138 -5.24 -16.79 20.22
C ASN A 138 -3.93 -16.11 19.82
N ALA A 139 -3.14 -16.75 18.94
CA ALA A 139 -1.89 -16.18 18.43
C ALA A 139 -2.12 -14.91 17.60
N GLU A 140 -3.17 -14.84 16.78
CA GLU A 140 -3.51 -13.62 16.04
C GLU A 140 -4.05 -12.53 16.96
N LYS A 141 -4.86 -12.90 17.97
CA LYS A 141 -5.39 -11.98 19.00
C LYS A 141 -4.26 -11.31 19.79
N GLN A 142 -3.21 -12.05 20.14
CA GLN A 142 -2.04 -11.52 20.86
C GLN A 142 -1.27 -10.45 20.08
N LYS A 143 -1.38 -10.42 18.73
CA LYS A 143 -0.73 -9.39 17.90
C LYS A 143 -1.43 -8.02 17.98
N GLY A 144 -2.60 -7.96 18.62
CA GLY A 144 -3.38 -6.75 18.80
C GLY A 144 -3.90 -6.18 17.48
N VAL A 145 -4.36 -4.92 17.54
CA VAL A 145 -4.86 -4.18 16.39
C VAL A 145 -3.71 -3.85 15.45
N LYS A 146 -3.95 -3.96 14.15
CA LYS A 146 -3.01 -3.65 13.07
C LYS A 146 -3.56 -2.55 12.17
N ARG A 147 -2.69 -1.91 11.40
CA ARG A 147 -3.09 -0.84 10.46
C ARG A 147 -4.15 -1.30 9.46
N VAL A 148 -4.13 -2.57 9.04
CA VAL A 148 -5.19 -3.17 8.20
C VAL A 148 -6.59 -3.06 8.82
N ASP A 149 -6.71 -3.08 10.14
CA ASP A 149 -8.00 -2.98 10.83
C ASP A 149 -8.60 -1.56 10.72
N PHE A 150 -7.76 -0.54 10.47
CA PHE A 150 -8.20 0.84 10.19
C PHE A 150 -8.86 0.98 8.81
N LEU A 151 -8.71 -0.03 7.95
CA LEU A 151 -9.42 -0.08 6.68
C LEU A 151 -10.90 -0.46 6.86
N ARG A 152 -11.30 -0.94 8.06
CA ARG A 152 -12.70 -1.20 8.44
C ARG A 152 -13.45 -2.11 7.45
N GLY A 153 -12.73 -3.05 6.83
CA GLY A 153 -13.28 -3.98 5.84
C GLY A 153 -13.08 -3.57 4.38
N HIS A 154 -12.67 -2.33 4.10
CA HIS A 154 -12.31 -1.87 2.76
C HIS A 154 -10.90 -2.34 2.37
N THR A 155 -10.75 -3.64 2.14
CA THR A 155 -9.45 -4.28 1.89
C THR A 155 -9.26 -4.73 0.44
N ARG A 156 -10.23 -4.50 -0.46
CA ARG A 156 -10.05 -4.88 -1.87
C ARG A 156 -9.26 -3.83 -2.61
N PHE A 157 -8.16 -4.24 -3.24
CA PHE A 157 -7.34 -3.37 -4.08
C PHE A 157 -8.09 -2.94 -5.33
N VAL A 158 -8.19 -1.63 -5.56
CA VAL A 158 -8.82 -1.05 -6.76
C VAL A 158 -7.78 -0.46 -7.71
N GLY A 159 -6.68 0.08 -7.16
CA GLY A 159 -5.54 0.57 -7.92
C GLY A 159 -4.92 1.84 -7.35
N LEU A 160 -3.96 2.38 -8.09
CA LEU A 160 -3.18 3.56 -7.80
C LEU A 160 -3.54 4.68 -8.79
N ALA A 161 -3.73 5.87 -8.25
CA ALA A 161 -3.91 7.10 -9.02
C ALA A 161 -2.83 8.13 -8.63
N PRO A 162 -2.31 8.93 -9.57
CA PRO A 162 -1.37 9.99 -9.24
C PRO A 162 -2.03 11.07 -8.39
N SER A 163 -1.28 11.63 -7.44
CA SER A 163 -1.66 12.79 -6.63
C SER A 163 -0.88 14.03 -7.06
N ALA A 164 -1.43 15.22 -6.77
CA ALA A 164 -0.85 16.51 -7.15
C ALA A 164 0.57 16.76 -6.61
N HIS A 165 0.99 16.04 -5.55
CA HIS A 165 2.27 16.24 -4.88
C HIS A 165 3.32 15.17 -5.21
N GLY A 166 3.19 14.47 -6.34
CA GLY A 166 4.13 13.41 -6.72
C GLY A 166 3.99 12.11 -5.91
N ALA A 167 2.97 12.02 -5.06
CA ALA A 167 2.57 10.81 -4.37
C ALA A 167 1.51 10.04 -5.16
N TRP A 168 1.18 8.83 -4.70
CA TRP A 168 0.13 8.00 -5.27
C TRP A 168 -0.99 7.76 -4.26
N ILE A 169 -2.23 7.80 -4.71
CA ILE A 169 -3.39 7.43 -3.91
C ILE A 169 -3.70 5.96 -4.16
N LEU A 170 -3.66 5.17 -3.09
CA LEU A 170 -4.10 3.78 -3.08
C LEU A 170 -5.60 3.73 -2.81
N HIS A 171 -6.35 3.32 -3.82
CA HIS A 171 -7.80 3.12 -3.73
C HIS A 171 -8.11 1.71 -3.28
N LEU A 172 -8.97 1.61 -2.27
CA LEU A 172 -9.49 0.37 -1.72
C LEU A 172 -11.02 0.43 -1.67
N SER A 173 -11.69 -0.72 -1.77
CA SER A 173 -13.14 -0.88 -1.62
C SER A 173 -13.52 -1.92 -0.60
#